data_AF-A0A101HGL7-F1
#
_entry.id   AF-A0A101HGL7-F1
#
_cell.length_a   1.000
_cell.length_b   1.000
_cell.length_c   1.000
_cell.angle_alpha   90.00
_cell.angle_beta   90.00
_cell.angle_gamma   90.00
#
_symmetry.space_group_name_H-M   'P 1'
#
loop_
_entity.id
_entity.type
_entity.pdbx_description
1 polymer ?
#
loop_
_entity_poly.entity_id
_entity_poly.type
_entity_poly.pdbx_seq_one_letter_code
_entity_poly.pdbx_strand_id
1 'polypeptide(L)'
;GILVIGAIWKDINPAFGLMLASGFTGGHGTAAAIGTAFESLGWEEARTLAMTSATVGVVSAIVGGLIIIKWGSRKGYTHFITKFEDMPGELRTGLIPEDRREAGGRDTISSISLDPLAFHIALIFLAALGGYYCSRIASAYIPRVSLPVFSCAFIMGIVISRILQATGASQYVDKKTLSRLSGTFTDLLVAFGVASISLPVVVRYAVPLTLLFIFGLLYCLFIFSWLSPRILRTYWFEKAMFTWGWMTGTMAMGIALLRIVDPKLRSEALDDFAFAYLPIAPVEILVVTFSPMLFATGRGWYFIGGAIGYGLLVWVIALMKGWFSFLPKELRVSREEI
;
A
#
# COMPACT_ATOMS: atom_id res chain seq x y z
N GLY A 1 -16.83 9.09 6.51
CA GLY A 1 -17.01 8.31 7.74
C GLY A 1 -17.95 9.02 8.68
N ILE A 2 -17.43 9.72 9.70
CA ILE A 2 -18.23 10.30 10.79
C ILE A 2 -19.30 11.29 10.31
N LEU A 3 -18.95 12.27 9.49
CA LEU A 3 -19.87 13.36 9.12
C LEU A 3 -21.06 12.92 8.26
N VAL A 4 -20.84 11.97 7.35
CA VAL A 4 -21.86 11.56 6.37
C VAL A 4 -22.51 10.25 6.80
N ILE A 5 -21.70 9.19 6.97
CA ILE A 5 -22.21 7.87 7.33
C ILE A 5 -22.71 7.87 8.77
N GLY A 6 -21.99 8.50 9.70
CA GLY A 6 -22.43 8.61 11.10
C GLY A 6 -23.67 9.49 11.30
N ALA A 7 -23.97 10.41 10.37
CA ALA A 7 -25.20 11.18 10.40
C ALA A 7 -26.44 10.36 9.98
N ILE A 8 -26.25 9.39 9.07
CA ILE A 8 -27.31 8.53 8.57
C ILE A 8 -27.48 7.29 9.48
N TRP A 9 -26.37 6.69 9.93
CA TRP A 9 -26.34 5.52 10.82
C TRP A 9 -25.70 5.90 12.16
N LYS A 10 -26.53 6.20 13.16
CA LYS A 10 -26.08 6.63 14.49
C LYS A 10 -25.33 5.56 15.29
N ASP A 11 -25.61 4.28 15.01
CA ASP A 11 -24.98 3.14 15.70
C ASP A 11 -23.67 2.69 15.04
N ILE A 12 -23.22 3.37 13.98
CA ILE A 12 -21.98 3.00 13.31
C ILE A 12 -20.76 3.46 14.11
N ASN A 13 -19.74 2.60 14.19
CA ASN A 13 -18.50 2.97 14.88
C ASN A 13 -17.90 4.24 14.23
N PRO A 14 -17.49 5.28 15.00
CA PRO A 14 -16.87 6.48 14.45
C PRO A 14 -15.63 6.20 13.57
N ALA A 15 -14.92 5.10 13.84
CA ALA A 15 -13.79 4.65 13.05
C ALA A 15 -14.16 4.01 11.70
N PHE A 16 -15.44 3.84 11.37
CA PHE A 16 -15.86 3.16 10.13
C PHE A 16 -15.25 3.75 8.86
N GLY A 17 -15.07 5.07 8.80
CA GLY A 17 -14.41 5.71 7.66
C GLY A 17 -12.93 5.33 7.50
N LEU A 18 -12.25 4.96 8.59
CA LEU A 18 -10.85 4.54 8.57
C LEU A 18 -10.67 3.19 7.87
N MET A 19 -11.72 2.35 7.81
CA MET A 19 -11.70 1.07 7.10
C MET A 19 -11.42 1.25 5.60
N LEU A 20 -11.83 2.40 5.02
CA LEU A 20 -11.52 2.70 3.63
C LEU A 20 -10.02 2.85 3.44
N ALA A 21 -9.38 3.75 4.20
CA ALA A 21 -7.96 4.03 4.08
C ALA A 21 -7.09 2.83 4.47
N SER A 22 -7.50 2.07 5.49
CA SER A 22 -6.76 0.87 5.93
C SER A 22 -6.75 -0.22 4.86
N GLY A 23 -7.86 -0.39 4.14
CA GLY A 23 -8.00 -1.40 3.10
C GLY A 23 -7.49 -0.96 1.73
N PHE A 24 -7.83 0.26 1.28
CA PHE A 24 -7.42 0.79 -0.02
C PHE A 24 -5.92 1.03 -0.03
N THR A 25 -5.41 2.24 0.27
CA THR A 25 -3.97 2.53 0.23
C THR A 25 -3.12 1.61 1.12
N GLY A 26 -3.69 1.12 2.22
CA GLY A 26 -2.98 0.26 3.17
C GLY A 26 -2.92 -1.23 2.79
N GLY A 27 -3.82 -1.70 1.93
CA GLY A 27 -3.94 -3.13 1.57
C GLY A 27 -4.22 -4.07 2.76
N HIS A 28 -4.11 -5.37 2.50
CA HIS A 28 -4.44 -6.44 3.46
C HIS A 28 -3.59 -6.40 4.75
N GLY A 29 -2.33 -5.94 4.68
CA GLY A 29 -1.46 -5.84 5.85
C GLY A 29 -1.87 -4.75 6.83
N THR A 30 -2.12 -3.54 6.34
CA THR A 30 -2.60 -2.44 7.18
C THR A 30 -4.02 -2.68 7.64
N ALA A 31 -4.87 -3.27 6.78
CA ALA A 31 -6.21 -3.71 7.17
C ALA A 31 -6.18 -4.73 8.32
N ALA A 32 -5.28 -5.72 8.27
CA ALA A 32 -5.12 -6.69 9.35
C ALA A 32 -4.61 -6.03 10.64
N ALA A 33 -3.64 -5.12 10.55
CA ALA A 33 -3.09 -4.43 11.71
C ALA A 33 -4.12 -3.52 12.39
N ILE A 34 -4.79 -2.65 11.62
CA ILE A 34 -5.83 -1.73 12.14
C ILE A 34 -7.05 -2.53 12.62
N GLY A 35 -7.46 -3.56 11.88
CA GLY A 35 -8.57 -4.43 12.26
C GLY A 35 -8.35 -5.13 13.59
N THR A 36 -7.19 -5.77 13.76
CA THR A 36 -6.81 -6.45 15.02
C THR A 36 -6.70 -5.46 16.18
N ALA A 37 -6.18 -4.25 15.92
CA ALA A 37 -6.11 -3.21 16.94
C ALA A 37 -7.49 -2.74 17.40
N PHE A 38 -8.47 -2.64 16.50
CA PHE A 38 -9.83 -2.30 16.88
C PHE A 38 -10.57 -3.44 17.56
N GLU A 39 -10.35 -4.69 17.15
CA GLU A 39 -10.88 -5.87 17.85
C GLU A 39 -10.43 -5.89 19.31
N SER A 40 -9.15 -5.64 19.58
CA SER A 40 -8.63 -5.57 20.95
C SER A 40 -9.14 -4.37 21.76
N LEU A 41 -9.64 -3.34 21.07
CA LEU A 41 -10.28 -2.16 21.64
C LEU A 41 -11.82 -2.28 21.70
N GLY A 42 -12.37 -3.46 21.42
CA GLY A 42 -13.80 -3.77 21.61
C GLY A 42 -14.69 -3.64 20.37
N TRP A 43 -14.11 -3.51 19.16
CA TRP A 43 -14.87 -3.52 17.91
C TRP A 43 -14.58 -4.79 17.11
N GLU A 44 -15.33 -5.85 17.40
CA GLU A 44 -15.14 -7.20 16.87
C GLU A 44 -15.27 -7.27 15.33
N GLU A 45 -16.15 -6.48 14.72
CA GLU A 45 -16.35 -6.53 13.26
C GLU A 45 -15.25 -5.80 12.46
N ALA A 46 -14.37 -5.04 13.12
CA ALA A 46 -13.42 -4.14 12.47
C ALA A 46 -12.50 -4.86 11.47
N ARG A 47 -11.98 -6.03 11.84
CA ARG A 47 -11.12 -6.82 10.95
C ARG A 47 -11.84 -7.25 9.69
N THR A 48 -13.05 -7.80 9.81
CA THR A 48 -13.83 -8.21 8.63
C THR A 48 -14.08 -7.02 7.70
N LEU A 49 -14.44 -5.86 8.25
CA LEU A 49 -14.69 -4.65 7.47
C LEU A 49 -13.42 -4.14 6.76
N ALA A 50 -12.28 -4.13 7.47
CA ALA A 50 -10.98 -3.75 6.91
C ALA A 50 -10.52 -4.71 5.79
N MET A 51 -10.62 -6.02 6.00
CA MET A 51 -10.24 -7.04 4.99
C MET A 51 -11.14 -7.00 3.76
N THR A 52 -12.44 -6.71 3.96
CA THR A 52 -13.38 -6.48 2.86
C THR A 52 -12.97 -5.26 2.04
N SER A 53 -12.65 -4.15 2.71
CA SER A 53 -12.14 -2.93 2.07
C SER A 53 -10.87 -3.20 1.26
N ALA A 54 -9.91 -3.95 1.81
CA ALA A 54 -8.68 -4.32 1.12
C ALA A 54 -8.93 -5.16 -0.14
N THR A 55 -9.86 -6.10 -0.06
CA THR A 55 -10.22 -6.97 -1.18
C THR A 55 -10.87 -6.17 -2.31
N VAL A 56 -11.85 -5.31 -1.98
CA VAL A 56 -12.48 -4.41 -2.97
C VAL A 56 -11.46 -3.46 -3.57
N GLY A 57 -10.55 -2.93 -2.75
CA GLY A 57 -9.45 -2.09 -3.21
C GLY A 57 -8.59 -2.79 -4.26
N VAL A 58 -8.00 -3.94 -3.95
CA VAL A 58 -7.12 -4.68 -4.89
C VAL A 58 -7.84 -5.03 -6.18
N VAL A 59 -9.11 -5.47 -6.11
CA VAL A 59 -9.93 -5.72 -7.31
C VAL A 59 -10.10 -4.44 -8.13
N SER A 60 -10.37 -3.32 -7.47
CA SER A 60 -10.53 -2.02 -8.13
C SER A 60 -9.23 -1.50 -8.75
N ALA A 61 -8.08 -1.76 -8.10
CA ALA A 61 -6.77 -1.45 -8.62
C ALA A 61 -6.53 -2.15 -9.96
N ILE A 62 -6.75 -3.47 -10.01
CA ILE A 62 -6.52 -4.28 -11.20
C ILE A 62 -7.55 -3.96 -12.28
N VAL A 63 -8.85 -4.11 -11.99
CA VAL A 63 -9.91 -3.96 -12.99
C VAL A 63 -9.99 -2.51 -13.46
N GLY A 64 -10.05 -1.56 -12.53
CA GLY A 64 -10.11 -0.14 -12.84
C GLY A 64 -8.83 0.34 -13.52
N GLY A 65 -7.66 -0.14 -13.07
CA GLY A 65 -6.38 0.20 -13.68
C GLY A 65 -6.30 -0.25 -15.14
N LEU A 66 -6.69 -1.48 -15.45
CA LEU A 66 -6.73 -1.98 -16.83
C LEU A 66 -7.73 -1.21 -17.71
N ILE A 67 -8.89 -0.83 -17.18
CA ILE A 67 -9.87 0.00 -17.89
C ILE A 67 -9.26 1.37 -18.22
N ILE A 68 -8.62 2.01 -17.24
CA ILE A 68 -7.98 3.31 -17.40
C ILE A 68 -6.83 3.23 -18.42
N ILE A 69 -5.99 2.20 -18.34
CA ILE A 69 -4.88 1.96 -19.29
C ILE A 69 -5.41 1.81 -20.71
N LYS A 70 -6.45 0.98 -20.91
CA LYS A 70 -7.09 0.80 -22.22
C LYS A 70 -7.65 2.11 -22.77
N TRP A 71 -8.28 2.92 -21.91
CA TRP A 71 -8.78 4.24 -22.27
C TRP A 71 -7.65 5.23 -22.62
N GLY A 72 -6.60 5.29 -21.80
CA GLY A 72 -5.45 6.18 -21.98
C GLY A 72 -4.65 5.85 -23.24
N SER A 73 -4.42 4.57 -23.53
CA SER A 73 -3.79 4.11 -24.77
C SER A 73 -4.61 4.52 -26.00
N ARG A 74 -5.94 4.40 -25.97
CA ARG A 74 -6.82 4.87 -27.06
C ARG A 74 -6.80 6.38 -27.26
N LYS A 75 -6.54 7.14 -26.20
CA LYS A 75 -6.44 8.61 -26.22
C LYS A 75 -5.02 9.12 -26.52
N GLY A 76 -4.03 8.24 -26.62
CA GLY A 76 -2.63 8.61 -26.84
C GLY A 76 -1.97 9.26 -25.62
N TYR A 77 -2.44 8.98 -24.41
CA TYR A 77 -1.83 9.50 -23.17
C TYR A 77 -0.63 8.69 -22.69
N THR A 78 -0.46 7.47 -23.19
CA THR A 78 0.66 6.58 -22.86
C THR A 78 1.87 6.89 -23.73
N HIS A 79 3.03 7.11 -23.10
CA HIS A 79 4.28 7.44 -23.79
C HIS A 79 5.09 6.20 -24.22
N PHE A 80 5.09 5.14 -23.42
CA PHE A 80 5.95 3.97 -23.65
C PHE A 80 5.21 2.75 -24.23
N ILE A 81 3.88 2.83 -24.32
CA ILE A 81 3.06 1.86 -25.03
C ILE A 81 2.13 2.58 -26.01
N THR A 82 2.15 2.19 -27.28
CA THR A 82 1.25 2.74 -28.31
C THR A 82 -0.12 2.09 -28.26
N LYS A 83 -0.16 0.75 -28.20
CA LYS A 83 -1.40 -0.01 -28.04
C LYS A 83 -1.26 -1.00 -26.89
N PHE A 84 -2.34 -1.22 -26.16
CA PHE A 84 -2.44 -2.32 -25.19
C PHE A 84 -2.09 -3.69 -25.85
N GLU A 85 -2.37 -3.81 -27.15
CA GLU A 85 -2.06 -4.94 -28.03
C GLU A 85 -0.56 -5.08 -28.41
N ASP A 86 0.28 -4.12 -28.04
CA ASP A 86 1.75 -4.18 -28.23
C ASP A 86 2.49 -4.66 -26.96
N MET A 87 1.79 -4.85 -25.84
CA MET A 87 2.38 -5.32 -24.58
C MET A 87 3.11 -6.67 -24.74
N PRO A 88 4.33 -6.83 -24.15
CA PRO A 88 5.06 -8.08 -24.13
C PRO A 88 4.19 -9.27 -23.69
N GLY A 89 4.32 -10.41 -24.38
CA GLY A 89 3.50 -11.60 -24.12
C GLY A 89 3.64 -12.13 -22.69
N GLU A 90 4.80 -11.97 -22.08
CA GLU A 90 5.06 -12.32 -20.67
C GLU A 90 4.26 -11.47 -19.68
N LEU A 91 4.04 -10.17 -19.96
CA LEU A 91 3.18 -9.31 -19.14
C LEU A 91 1.69 -9.63 -19.31
N ARG A 92 1.31 -10.22 -20.45
CA ARG A 92 -0.09 -10.66 -20.71
C ARG A 92 -0.43 -12.00 -20.07
N THR A 93 0.48 -12.95 -20.19
CA THR A 93 0.25 -14.34 -19.79
C THR A 93 0.77 -14.62 -18.38
N GLY A 94 1.71 -13.81 -17.89
CA GLY A 94 2.48 -14.08 -16.68
C GLY A 94 3.55 -15.17 -16.88
N LEU A 95 3.68 -15.75 -18.08
CA LEU A 95 4.61 -16.83 -18.37
C LEU A 95 5.88 -16.27 -19.00
N ILE A 96 7.02 -16.51 -18.35
CA ILE A 96 8.33 -16.03 -18.81
C ILE A 96 8.98 -17.10 -19.72
N PRO A 97 9.32 -16.74 -20.98
CA PRO A 97 10.06 -17.60 -21.91
C PRO A 97 11.39 -18.08 -21.34
N GLU A 98 11.85 -19.28 -21.74
CA GLU A 98 13.05 -19.91 -21.18
C GLU A 98 14.31 -19.04 -21.27
N ASP A 99 14.49 -18.34 -22.39
CA ASP A 99 15.62 -17.45 -22.66
C ASP A 99 15.63 -16.18 -21.78
N ARG A 100 14.51 -15.86 -21.14
CA ARG A 100 14.34 -14.67 -20.28
C ARG A 100 14.22 -15.00 -18.79
N ARG A 101 14.28 -16.28 -18.41
CA ARG A 101 14.15 -16.68 -17.01
C ARG A 101 15.40 -16.27 -16.22
N GLU A 102 15.20 -15.61 -15.10
CA GLU A 102 16.28 -15.25 -14.17
C GLU A 102 16.37 -16.21 -12.99
N ALA A 103 17.59 -16.39 -12.48
CA ALA A 103 17.84 -17.07 -11.21
C ALA A 103 17.09 -16.40 -10.05
N GLY A 104 16.48 -17.22 -9.19
CA GLY A 104 15.59 -16.76 -8.14
C GLY A 104 16.24 -16.25 -6.87
N GLY A 105 17.53 -16.50 -6.73
CA GLY A 105 18.32 -16.15 -5.57
C GLY A 105 19.72 -16.72 -5.72
N ARG A 106 20.56 -16.47 -4.72
CA ARG A 106 21.88 -17.10 -4.61
C ARG A 106 21.96 -17.84 -3.28
N ASP A 107 22.56 -19.02 -3.32
CA ASP A 107 22.92 -19.75 -2.11
C ASP A 107 24.12 -19.03 -1.49
N THR A 108 23.88 -18.41 -0.34
CA THR A 108 24.89 -17.61 0.36
C THR A 108 25.58 -18.39 1.47
N ILE A 109 25.01 -19.50 1.92
CA ILE A 109 25.56 -20.37 2.95
C ILE A 109 25.62 -21.81 2.44
N SER A 110 26.52 -22.62 3.01
CA SER A 110 26.60 -24.04 2.68
C SER A 110 25.40 -24.79 3.25
N SER A 111 24.71 -25.56 2.40
CA SER A 111 23.60 -26.44 2.78
C SER A 111 23.99 -27.56 3.73
N ILE A 112 25.29 -27.85 3.86
CA ILE A 112 25.83 -28.76 4.89
C ILE A 112 25.65 -28.16 6.29
N SER A 113 25.77 -26.84 6.42
CA SER A 113 25.61 -26.15 7.70
C SER A 113 24.15 -25.83 8.00
N LEU A 114 23.48 -25.22 7.03
CA LEU A 114 22.06 -24.86 7.12
C LEU A 114 21.54 -24.59 5.71
N ASP A 115 20.31 -25.02 5.44
CA ASP A 115 19.65 -24.70 4.17
C ASP A 115 19.53 -23.18 3.97
N PRO A 116 19.96 -22.61 2.82
CA PRO A 116 19.91 -21.17 2.57
C PRO A 116 18.50 -20.59 2.68
N LEU A 117 17.47 -21.29 2.24
CA LEU A 117 16.10 -20.81 2.35
C LEU A 117 15.66 -20.79 3.82
N ALA A 118 15.96 -21.84 4.58
CA ALA A 118 15.69 -21.90 6.01
C ALA A 118 16.36 -20.77 6.79
N PHE A 119 17.59 -20.39 6.44
CA PHE A 119 18.28 -19.24 7.04
C PHE A 119 17.51 -17.92 6.84
N HIS A 120 17.09 -17.63 5.61
CA HIS A 120 16.34 -16.39 5.32
C HIS A 120 14.97 -16.39 5.99
N ILE A 121 14.29 -17.54 6.01
CA ILE A 121 13.03 -17.72 6.74
C ILE A 121 13.25 -17.44 8.24
N ALA A 122 14.30 -18.00 8.84
CA ALA A 122 14.62 -17.79 10.25
C ALA A 122 14.82 -16.30 10.58
N LEU A 123 15.50 -15.53 9.72
CA LEU A 123 15.65 -14.08 9.91
C LEU A 123 14.30 -13.34 9.92
N ILE A 124 13.39 -13.69 9.01
CA ILE A 124 12.04 -13.10 8.96
C ILE A 124 11.25 -13.46 10.22
N PHE A 125 11.23 -14.73 10.61
CA PHE A 125 10.52 -15.19 11.81
C PHE A 125 11.12 -14.62 13.09
N LEU A 126 12.43 -14.42 13.15
CA LEU A 126 13.08 -13.75 14.29
C LEU A 126 12.59 -12.30 14.41
N ALA A 127 12.47 -11.58 13.29
CA ALA A 127 11.92 -10.23 13.29
C ALA A 127 10.44 -10.21 13.72
N ALA A 128 9.64 -11.14 13.19
CA ALA A 128 8.20 -11.24 13.48
C ALA A 128 7.94 -11.64 14.95
N LEU A 129 8.62 -12.66 15.47
CA LEU A 129 8.50 -13.11 16.86
C LEU A 129 9.04 -12.05 17.82
N GLY A 130 10.19 -11.43 17.50
CA GLY A 130 10.72 -10.31 18.26
C GLY A 130 9.71 -9.15 18.32
N GLY A 131 9.06 -8.83 17.21
CA GLY A 131 8.01 -7.82 17.14
C GLY A 131 6.80 -8.17 17.98
N TYR A 132 6.35 -9.43 17.94
CA TYR A 132 5.25 -9.93 18.76
C TYR A 132 5.54 -9.81 20.26
N TYR A 133 6.70 -10.29 20.72
CA TYR A 133 7.08 -10.18 22.13
C TYR A 133 7.30 -8.73 22.55
N CYS A 134 7.90 -7.89 21.69
CA CYS A 134 8.04 -6.46 21.93
C CYS A 134 6.68 -5.78 22.14
N SER A 135 5.69 -6.06 21.29
CA SER A 135 4.32 -5.55 21.43
C SER A 135 3.66 -6.02 22.74
N ARG A 136 3.81 -7.31 23.09
CA ARG A 136 3.27 -7.89 24.33
C ARG A 136 3.90 -7.29 25.58
N ILE A 137 5.22 -7.13 25.60
CA ILE A 137 5.96 -6.53 26.71
C ILE A 137 5.57 -5.06 26.86
N ALA A 138 5.54 -4.30 25.76
CA ALA A 138 5.13 -2.90 25.79
C ALA A 138 3.71 -2.73 26.34
N SER A 139 2.78 -3.60 25.94
CA SER A 139 1.40 -3.59 26.44
C SER A 139 1.31 -3.92 27.94
N ALA A 140 2.25 -4.73 28.48
CA ALA A 140 2.30 -5.03 29.91
C ALA A 140 2.77 -3.82 30.74
N TYR A 141 3.73 -3.04 30.24
CA TYR A 141 4.26 -1.85 30.93
C TYR A 141 3.42 -0.60 30.71
N ILE A 142 2.74 -0.48 29.56
CA ILE A 142 1.90 0.66 29.21
C ILE A 142 0.53 0.15 28.73
N PRO A 143 -0.39 -0.25 29.64
CA PRO A 143 -1.66 -0.87 29.28
C PRO A 143 -2.56 -0.02 28.37
N ARG A 144 -2.33 1.30 28.34
CA ARG A 144 -3.10 2.25 27.52
C ARG A 144 -2.57 2.40 26.08
N VAL A 145 -1.42 1.79 25.76
CA VAL A 145 -0.80 1.86 24.43
C VAL A 145 -0.64 0.44 23.89
N SER A 146 -1.49 0.06 22.94
CA SER A 146 -1.28 -1.15 22.15
C SER A 146 -0.33 -0.80 21.01
N LEU A 147 0.93 -1.24 21.09
CA LEU A 147 1.86 -1.13 19.97
C LEU A 147 1.51 -2.22 18.95
N PRO A 148 1.21 -1.89 17.69
CA PRO A 148 0.97 -2.90 16.68
C PRO A 148 2.19 -3.79 16.49
N VAL A 149 1.95 -5.10 16.39
CA VAL A 149 2.98 -6.11 16.13
C VAL A 149 3.80 -5.76 14.88
N PHE A 150 3.14 -5.21 13.85
CA PHE A 150 3.79 -4.73 12.62
C PHE A 150 4.86 -3.67 12.90
N SER A 151 4.54 -2.62 13.66
CA SER A 151 5.47 -1.53 14.00
C SER A 151 6.65 -2.05 14.81
N CYS A 152 6.40 -2.94 15.77
CA CYS A 152 7.45 -3.60 16.56
C CYS A 152 8.33 -4.50 15.69
N ALA A 153 7.75 -5.28 14.78
CA ALA A 153 8.49 -6.15 13.87
C ALA A 153 9.39 -5.36 12.91
N PHE A 154 8.95 -4.17 12.46
CA PHE A 154 9.77 -3.27 11.66
C PHE A 154 11.02 -2.80 12.42
N ILE A 155 10.85 -2.36 13.67
CA ILE A 155 11.98 -1.98 14.54
C ILE A 155 12.92 -3.17 14.75
N MET A 156 12.38 -4.37 15.01
CA MET A 156 13.18 -5.58 15.14
C MET A 156 13.94 -5.93 13.85
N GLY A 157 13.34 -5.72 12.68
CA GLY A 157 14.00 -5.87 11.39
C GLY A 157 15.20 -4.92 11.24
N ILE A 158 15.06 -3.66 11.69
CA ILE A 158 16.18 -2.70 11.72
C ILE A 158 17.27 -3.19 12.67
N VAL A 159 16.93 -3.65 13.87
CA VAL A 159 17.89 -4.18 14.85
C VAL A 159 18.66 -5.36 14.27
N ILE A 160 17.96 -6.34 13.69
CA ILE A 160 18.59 -7.51 13.04
C ILE A 160 19.49 -7.06 11.89
N SER A 161 19.03 -6.13 11.04
CA SER A 161 19.83 -5.59 9.94
C SER A 161 21.13 -4.93 10.45
N ARG A 162 21.06 -4.15 11.53
CA ARG A 162 22.23 -3.51 12.15
C ARG A 162 23.19 -4.51 12.76
N ILE A 163 22.69 -5.56 13.42
CA ILE A 163 23.52 -6.64 13.96
C ILE A 163 24.26 -7.35 12.82
N LEU A 164 23.57 -7.71 11.74
CA LEU A 164 24.17 -8.37 10.58
C LEU A 164 25.22 -7.50 9.87
N GLN A 165 25.02 -6.18 9.84
CA GLN A 165 26.02 -5.24 9.32
C GLN A 165 27.24 -5.19 10.24
N ALA A 166 27.03 -5.05 11.55
CA ALA A 166 28.11 -4.96 12.54
C ALA A 166 28.97 -6.22 12.60
N THR A 167 28.37 -7.41 12.40
CA THR A 167 29.10 -8.69 12.39
C THR A 167 29.68 -9.07 11.02
N GLY A 168 29.44 -8.26 9.97
CA GLY A 168 29.82 -8.60 8.60
C GLY A 168 29.01 -9.74 7.97
N ALA A 169 27.98 -10.24 8.66
CA ALA A 169 27.13 -11.33 8.17
C ALA A 169 26.10 -10.89 7.11
N SER A 170 25.92 -9.58 6.90
CA SER A 170 24.99 -9.03 5.90
C SER A 170 25.26 -9.51 4.46
N GLN A 171 26.51 -9.88 4.15
CA GLN A 171 26.89 -10.47 2.85
C GLN A 171 26.22 -11.83 2.58
N TYR A 172 25.79 -12.52 3.64
CA TYR A 172 25.10 -13.82 3.53
C TYR A 172 23.58 -13.68 3.36
N VAL A 173 23.05 -12.45 3.33
CA VAL A 173 21.62 -12.21 3.08
C VAL A 173 21.42 -11.92 1.60
N ASP A 174 20.85 -12.87 0.89
CA ASP A 174 20.46 -12.71 -0.51
C ASP A 174 19.16 -11.92 -0.64
N LYS A 175 19.26 -10.75 -1.28
CA LYS A 175 18.13 -9.83 -1.47
C LYS A 175 17.03 -10.41 -2.36
N LYS A 176 17.39 -11.23 -3.37
CA LYS A 176 16.41 -11.85 -4.27
C LYS A 176 15.58 -12.89 -3.52
N THR A 177 16.20 -13.76 -2.73
CA THR A 177 15.51 -14.72 -1.85
C THR A 177 14.59 -14.00 -0.85
N LEU A 178 15.09 -12.95 -0.17
CA LEU A 178 14.27 -12.19 0.77
C LEU A 178 13.07 -11.52 0.08
N SER A 179 13.25 -10.98 -1.13
CA SER A 179 12.17 -10.40 -1.93
C SER A 179 11.11 -11.43 -2.34
N ARG A 180 11.52 -12.66 -2.68
CA ARG A 180 10.58 -13.75 -3.02
C ARG A 180 9.81 -14.24 -1.81
N LEU A 181 10.47 -14.37 -0.66
CA LEU A 181 9.80 -14.69 0.61
C LEU A 181 8.80 -13.60 0.99
N SER A 182 9.18 -12.33 0.84
CA SER A 182 8.27 -11.19 1.05
C SER A 182 7.03 -11.28 0.15
N GLY A 183 7.20 -11.57 -1.15
CA GLY A 183 6.09 -11.81 -2.07
C GLY A 183 5.21 -12.99 -1.63
N THR A 184 5.82 -14.12 -1.28
CA THR A 184 5.12 -15.32 -0.81
C THR A 184 4.26 -15.04 0.43
N PHE A 185 4.82 -14.37 1.45
CA PHE A 185 4.05 -14.00 2.65
C PHE A 185 2.96 -12.96 2.36
N THR A 186 3.18 -12.08 1.38
CA THR A 186 2.16 -11.12 0.93
C THR A 186 0.99 -11.85 0.26
N ASP A 187 1.25 -12.84 -0.60
CA ASP A 187 0.21 -13.64 -1.23
C ASP A 187 -0.61 -14.44 -0.20
N LEU A 188 0.07 -15.05 0.78
CA LEU A 188 -0.58 -15.75 1.90
C LEU A 188 -1.42 -14.79 2.75
N LEU A 189 -0.93 -13.59 3.03
CA LEU A 189 -1.65 -12.55 3.77
C LEU A 189 -2.95 -12.16 3.05
N VAL A 190 -2.91 -11.99 1.73
CA VAL A 190 -4.11 -11.73 0.92
C VAL A 190 -5.05 -12.92 0.98
N ALA A 191 -4.57 -14.15 0.74
CA ALA A 191 -5.39 -15.37 0.73
C ALA A 191 -6.09 -15.60 2.07
N PHE A 192 -5.35 -15.59 3.18
CA PHE A 192 -5.92 -15.70 4.52
C PHE A 192 -6.80 -14.51 4.87
N GLY A 193 -6.46 -13.33 4.38
CA GLY A 193 -7.24 -12.13 4.55
C GLY A 193 -8.65 -12.25 3.97
N VAL A 194 -8.75 -12.69 2.71
CA VAL A 194 -10.01 -12.96 2.03
C VAL A 194 -10.76 -14.09 2.75
N ALA A 195 -10.07 -15.16 3.13
CA ALA A 195 -10.68 -16.29 3.86
C ALA A 195 -11.24 -15.90 5.24
N SER A 196 -10.71 -14.85 5.87
CA SER A 196 -11.15 -14.38 7.20
C SER A 196 -12.38 -13.46 7.18
N ILE A 197 -12.92 -13.12 5.99
CA ILE A 197 -14.06 -12.21 5.86
C ILE A 197 -15.35 -12.91 6.29
N SER A 198 -16.00 -12.39 7.35
CA SER A 198 -17.33 -12.84 7.77
C SER A 198 -18.42 -12.28 6.86
N LEU A 199 -19.01 -13.13 6.01
CA LEU A 199 -20.11 -12.74 5.11
C LEU A 199 -21.32 -12.11 5.86
N PRO A 200 -21.78 -12.63 7.02
CA PRO A 200 -22.86 -12.00 7.77
C PRO A 200 -22.58 -10.53 8.14
N VAL A 201 -21.34 -10.21 8.52
CA VAL A 201 -20.93 -8.85 8.83
C VAL A 201 -20.97 -7.99 7.57
N VAL A 202 -20.42 -8.48 6.44
CA VAL A 202 -20.44 -7.74 5.18
C VAL A 202 -21.87 -7.42 4.74
N VAL A 203 -22.79 -8.37 4.86
CA VAL A 203 -24.21 -8.18 4.51
C VAL A 203 -24.85 -7.14 5.43
N ARG A 204 -24.61 -7.21 6.75
CA ARG A 204 -25.11 -6.22 7.72
C ARG A 204 -24.66 -4.79 7.39
N TYR A 205 -23.42 -4.63 6.94
CA TYR A 205 -22.83 -3.34 6.60
C TYR A 205 -22.84 -3.04 5.09
N ALA A 206 -23.60 -3.78 4.27
CA ALA A 206 -23.50 -3.70 2.81
C ALA A 206 -23.75 -2.29 2.27
N VAL A 207 -24.80 -1.61 2.75
CA VAL A 207 -25.13 -0.24 2.34
C VAL A 207 -24.04 0.77 2.73
N PRO A 208 -23.66 0.91 4.03
CA PRO A 208 -22.63 1.88 4.41
C PRO A 208 -21.25 1.55 3.80
N LEU A 209 -20.90 0.27 3.64
CA LEU A 209 -19.66 -0.13 2.94
C LEU A 209 -19.68 0.27 1.47
N THR A 210 -20.78 0.00 0.77
CA THR A 210 -20.90 0.32 -0.66
C THR A 210 -20.75 1.82 -0.89
N LEU A 211 -21.42 2.66 -0.07
CA LEU A 211 -21.26 4.11 -0.15
C LEU A 211 -19.82 4.55 0.12
N LEU A 212 -19.17 3.92 1.10
CA LEU A 212 -17.77 4.21 1.44
C LEU A 212 -16.82 3.86 0.28
N PHE A 213 -17.03 2.71 -0.36
CA PHE A 213 -16.22 2.28 -1.52
C PHE A 213 -16.47 3.12 -2.75
N ILE A 214 -17.72 3.46 -3.06
CA ILE A 214 -18.05 4.38 -4.16
C ILE A 214 -17.35 5.71 -3.95
N PHE A 215 -17.43 6.28 -2.74
CA PHE A 215 -16.73 7.52 -2.41
C PHE A 215 -15.20 7.38 -2.61
N GLY A 216 -14.60 6.30 -2.11
CA GLY A 216 -13.17 6.03 -2.26
C GLY A 216 -12.74 5.95 -3.72
N LEU A 217 -13.52 5.24 -4.56
CA LEU A 217 -13.24 5.10 -5.99
C LEU A 217 -13.41 6.42 -6.74
N LEU A 218 -14.46 7.18 -6.45
CA LEU A 218 -14.65 8.51 -7.03
C LEU A 218 -13.52 9.46 -6.64
N TYR A 219 -13.06 9.40 -5.39
CA TYR A 219 -11.90 10.17 -4.94
C TYR A 219 -10.62 9.76 -5.67
N CYS A 220 -10.32 8.47 -5.77
CA CYS A 220 -9.15 7.98 -6.52
C CYS A 220 -9.22 8.39 -8.01
N LEU A 221 -10.41 8.31 -8.61
CA LEU A 221 -10.64 8.71 -9.99
C LEU A 221 -10.48 10.21 -10.19
N PHE A 222 -10.94 11.03 -9.23
CA PHE A 222 -10.73 12.47 -9.23
C PHE A 222 -9.24 12.82 -9.17
N ILE A 223 -8.48 12.16 -8.28
CA ILE A 223 -7.03 12.35 -8.20
C ILE A 223 -6.37 11.97 -9.53
N PHE A 224 -6.70 10.80 -10.08
CA PHE A 224 -6.15 10.32 -11.34
C PHE A 224 -6.47 11.24 -12.53
N SER A 225 -7.75 11.59 -12.72
CA SER A 225 -8.23 12.25 -13.95
C SER A 225 -8.13 13.77 -13.91
N TRP A 226 -8.27 14.38 -12.73
CA TRP A 226 -8.32 15.83 -12.58
C TRP A 226 -7.04 16.39 -11.95
N LEU A 227 -6.58 15.79 -10.85
CA LEU A 227 -5.46 16.34 -10.10
C LEU A 227 -4.10 16.01 -10.74
N SER A 228 -3.88 14.75 -11.11
CA SER A 228 -2.60 14.29 -11.64
C SER A 228 -2.14 15.05 -12.89
N PRO A 229 -2.97 15.32 -13.92
CA PRO A 229 -2.56 16.11 -15.09
C PRO A 229 -2.21 17.58 -14.77
N ARG A 230 -2.57 18.07 -13.58
CA ARG A 230 -2.34 19.46 -13.13
C ARG A 230 -1.13 19.62 -12.22
N ILE A 231 -0.69 18.53 -11.61
CA ILE A 231 0.47 18.50 -10.72
C ILE A 231 1.69 17.88 -11.42
N LEU A 232 1.49 16.73 -12.08
CA LEU A 232 2.58 15.96 -12.68
C LEU A 232 2.99 16.59 -14.02
N ARG A 233 4.27 16.94 -14.12
CA ARG A 233 4.82 17.69 -15.28
C ARG A 233 5.28 16.79 -16.42
N THR A 234 5.82 15.62 -16.08
CA THR A 234 6.38 14.64 -17.02
C THR A 234 5.68 13.30 -16.79
N TYR A 235 5.41 12.58 -17.89
CA TYR A 235 4.84 11.23 -17.86
C TYR A 235 3.65 11.11 -16.90
N TRP A 236 2.74 12.09 -16.97
CA TRP A 236 1.68 12.25 -15.97
C TRP A 236 0.81 11.00 -15.90
N PHE A 237 0.57 10.33 -17.04
CA PHE A 237 -0.27 9.16 -17.12
C PHE A 237 0.40 7.97 -16.41
N GLU A 238 1.67 7.70 -16.70
CA GLU A 238 2.45 6.63 -16.09
C GLU A 238 2.56 6.83 -14.57
N LYS A 239 2.93 8.04 -14.14
CA LYS A 239 3.02 8.41 -12.73
C LYS A 239 1.65 8.33 -12.04
N ALA A 240 0.58 8.80 -12.68
CA ALA A 240 -0.77 8.70 -12.15
C ALA A 240 -1.28 7.26 -12.08
N MET A 241 -0.89 6.39 -13.01
CA MET A 241 -1.24 4.97 -13.00
C MET A 241 -0.60 4.24 -11.81
N PHE A 242 0.66 4.56 -11.50
CA PHE A 242 1.29 4.11 -10.27
C PHE A 242 0.50 4.58 -9.04
N THR A 243 0.14 5.87 -8.99
CA THR A 243 -0.66 6.43 -7.88
C THR A 243 -2.03 5.77 -7.76
N TRP A 244 -2.73 5.50 -8.87
CA TRP A 244 -4.01 4.79 -8.87
C TRP A 244 -3.87 3.42 -8.22
N GLY A 245 -2.90 2.61 -8.66
CA GLY A 245 -2.68 1.27 -8.10
C GLY A 245 -2.29 1.30 -6.63
N TRP A 246 -1.50 2.28 -6.21
CA TRP A 246 -1.15 2.47 -4.81
C TRP A 246 -2.34 2.92 -3.96
N MET A 247 -3.11 3.92 -4.39
CA MET A 247 -4.25 4.46 -3.64
C MET A 247 -5.42 3.48 -3.54
N THR A 248 -5.57 2.58 -4.50
CA THR A 248 -6.66 1.60 -4.50
C THR A 248 -6.22 0.24 -3.95
N GLY A 249 -4.94 -0.02 -3.75
CA GLY A 249 -4.47 -1.29 -3.21
C GLY A 249 -3.11 -1.16 -2.51
N THR A 250 -2.06 -1.67 -3.12
CA THR A 250 -0.73 -1.62 -2.51
C THR A 250 0.27 -0.98 -3.45
N MET A 251 1.43 -0.59 -2.91
CA MET A 251 2.58 -0.20 -3.73
C MET A 251 2.88 -1.26 -4.80
N ALA A 252 2.72 -2.56 -4.49
CA ALA A 252 2.91 -3.64 -5.44
C ALA A 252 1.90 -3.57 -6.61
N MET A 253 0.63 -3.23 -6.35
CA MET A 253 -0.36 -3.01 -7.40
C MET A 253 -0.02 -1.77 -8.25
N GLY A 254 0.49 -0.70 -7.62
CA GLY A 254 1.03 0.47 -8.32
C GLY A 254 2.17 0.09 -9.29
N ILE A 255 3.14 -0.70 -8.83
CA ILE A 255 4.26 -1.19 -9.67
C ILE A 255 3.75 -2.08 -10.80
N ALA A 256 2.80 -2.98 -10.53
CA ALA A 256 2.25 -3.88 -11.54
C ALA A 256 1.57 -3.11 -12.68
N LEU A 257 0.73 -2.12 -12.35
CA LEU A 257 0.09 -1.25 -13.34
C LEU A 257 1.09 -0.35 -14.06
N LEU A 258 2.09 0.17 -13.34
CA LEU A 258 3.16 0.96 -13.95
C LEU A 258 3.93 0.15 -14.98
N ARG A 259 4.30 -1.11 -14.69
CA ARG A 259 5.01 -1.99 -15.63
C ARG A 259 4.21 -2.30 -16.89
N ILE A 260 2.89 -2.16 -16.86
CA ILE A 260 2.07 -2.27 -18.06
C ILE A 260 2.27 -1.06 -18.97
N VAL A 261 2.26 0.16 -18.42
CA VAL A 261 2.33 1.41 -19.20
C VAL A 261 3.76 1.91 -19.45
N ASP A 262 4.70 1.46 -18.63
CA ASP A 262 6.13 1.74 -18.68
C ASP A 262 6.94 0.50 -18.25
N PRO A 263 7.09 -0.49 -19.15
CA PRO A 263 7.77 -1.75 -18.83
C PRO A 263 9.26 -1.60 -18.48
N LYS A 264 9.88 -0.52 -18.97
CA LYS A 264 11.31 -0.23 -18.78
C LYS A 264 11.57 0.79 -17.67
N LEU A 265 10.52 1.23 -16.96
CA LEU A 265 10.58 2.19 -15.86
C LEU A 265 11.28 3.52 -16.24
N ARG A 266 11.07 3.98 -17.48
CA ARG A 266 11.64 5.23 -18.03
C ARG A 266 10.95 6.49 -17.53
N SER A 267 9.76 6.37 -16.95
CA SER A 267 8.99 7.50 -16.44
C SER A 267 9.52 8.04 -15.11
N GLU A 268 10.53 7.39 -14.51
CA GLU A 268 11.11 7.69 -13.20
C GLU A 268 10.07 7.66 -12.06
N ALA A 269 8.90 7.06 -12.27
CA ALA A 269 7.81 7.08 -11.30
C ALA A 269 8.19 6.40 -9.98
N LEU A 270 8.98 5.33 -10.06
CA LEU A 270 9.46 4.63 -8.86
C LEU A 270 10.56 5.40 -8.13
N ASP A 271 11.40 6.13 -8.85
CA ASP A 271 12.47 6.94 -8.25
C ASP A 271 11.88 8.16 -7.53
N ASP A 272 10.95 8.87 -8.19
CA ASP A 272 10.16 9.95 -7.60
C ASP A 272 9.42 9.47 -6.33
N PHE A 273 8.78 8.30 -6.42
CA PHE A 273 8.10 7.68 -5.29
C PHE A 273 9.07 7.34 -4.15
N ALA A 274 10.19 6.70 -4.45
CA ALA A 274 11.15 6.28 -3.42
C ALA A 274 11.67 7.49 -2.62
N PHE A 275 11.97 8.59 -3.31
CA PHE A 275 12.37 9.84 -2.66
C PHE A 275 11.24 10.45 -1.82
N ALA A 276 10.02 10.50 -2.36
CA ALA A 276 8.86 11.04 -1.65
C ALA A 276 8.42 10.16 -0.46
N TYR A 277 8.58 8.85 -0.55
CA TYR A 277 8.11 7.88 0.44
C TYR A 277 9.00 7.84 1.69
N LEU A 278 10.28 8.17 1.57
CA LEU A 278 11.24 8.17 2.70
C LEU A 278 10.73 8.96 3.93
N PRO A 279 10.24 10.22 3.80
CA PRO A 279 9.63 10.94 4.93
C PRO A 279 8.20 10.48 5.26
N ILE A 280 7.47 9.84 4.33
CA ILE A 280 6.08 9.41 4.53
C ILE A 280 6.02 8.13 5.37
N ALA A 281 6.95 7.19 5.18
CA ALA A 281 6.92 5.89 5.83
C ALA A 281 6.85 5.96 7.38
N PRO A 282 7.64 6.81 8.07
CA PRO A 282 7.48 6.99 9.51
C PRO A 282 6.10 7.54 9.91
N VAL A 283 5.55 8.47 9.11
CA VAL A 283 4.22 9.06 9.36
C VAL A 283 3.14 8.00 9.20
N GLU A 284 3.23 7.14 8.19
CA GLU A 284 2.33 6.02 7.98
C GLU A 284 2.33 5.06 9.18
N ILE A 285 3.51 4.70 9.70
CA ILE A 285 3.64 3.87 10.91
C ILE A 285 2.93 4.52 12.10
N LEU A 286 3.11 5.83 12.30
CA LEU A 286 2.43 6.57 13.37
C LEU A 286 0.91 6.58 13.18
N VAL A 287 0.44 6.78 11.94
CA VAL A 287 -1.00 6.75 11.61
C VAL A 287 -1.59 5.38 11.91
N VAL A 288 -0.97 4.29 11.45
CA VAL A 288 -1.44 2.92 11.71
C VAL A 288 -1.41 2.60 13.21
N THR A 289 -0.40 3.08 13.93
CA THR A 289 -0.23 2.84 15.37
C THR A 289 -1.25 3.59 16.22
N PHE A 290 -1.43 4.89 15.98
CA PHE A 290 -2.19 5.75 16.89
C PHE A 290 -3.64 5.97 16.45
N SER A 291 -3.99 5.74 15.18
CA SER A 291 -5.36 5.96 14.73
C SER A 291 -6.38 5.07 15.47
N PRO A 292 -6.17 3.75 15.70
CA PRO A 292 -7.16 2.96 16.42
C PRO A 292 -7.40 3.46 17.84
N MET A 293 -6.31 3.78 18.55
CA MET A 293 -6.35 4.32 19.91
C MET A 293 -7.09 5.68 19.96
N LEU A 294 -6.83 6.58 19.02
CA LEU A 294 -7.49 7.89 18.97
C LEU A 294 -9.00 7.74 18.75
N PHE A 295 -9.43 6.85 17.86
CA PHE A 295 -10.85 6.62 17.63
C PHE A 295 -11.52 5.91 18.82
N ALA A 296 -10.90 4.88 19.39
CA ALA A 296 -11.44 4.14 20.53
C ALA A 296 -11.60 5.00 21.79
N THR A 297 -10.74 5.99 21.99
CA THR A 297 -10.81 6.93 23.13
C THR A 297 -11.73 8.14 22.87
N GLY A 298 -12.52 8.14 21.79
CA GLY A 298 -13.41 9.25 21.43
C GLY A 298 -12.69 10.49 20.87
N ARG A 299 -11.38 10.38 20.61
CA ARG A 299 -10.49 11.44 20.13
C ARG A 299 -10.27 11.42 18.61
N GLY A 300 -11.10 10.69 17.87
CA GLY A 300 -10.99 10.55 16.40
C GLY A 300 -11.02 11.88 15.63
N TRP A 301 -11.64 12.92 16.20
CA TRP A 301 -11.65 14.25 15.60
C TRP A 301 -10.26 14.90 15.50
N TYR A 302 -9.36 14.63 16.45
CA TYR A 302 -7.97 15.12 16.38
C TYR A 302 -7.23 14.47 15.22
N PHE A 303 -7.47 13.18 14.96
CA PHE A 303 -6.92 12.48 13.81
C PHE A 303 -7.41 13.10 12.49
N ILE A 304 -8.72 13.33 12.38
CA ILE A 304 -9.31 13.95 11.19
C ILE A 304 -8.76 15.36 10.97
N GLY A 305 -8.73 16.18 12.03
CA GLY A 305 -8.19 17.54 11.97
C GLY A 305 -6.72 17.56 11.55
N GLY A 306 -5.91 16.65 12.10
CA GLY A 306 -4.51 16.48 11.72
C GLY A 306 -4.34 16.06 10.25
N ALA A 307 -5.13 15.09 9.77
CA ALA A 307 -5.08 14.65 8.38
C ALA A 307 -5.50 15.74 7.40
N ILE A 308 -6.58 16.47 7.69
CA ILE A 308 -7.03 17.62 6.87
C ILE A 308 -5.99 18.73 6.91
N GLY A 309 -5.48 19.07 8.11
CA GLY A 309 -4.46 20.11 8.28
C GLY A 309 -3.18 19.81 7.50
N TYR A 310 -2.71 18.56 7.56
CA TYR A 310 -1.57 18.11 6.77
C TYR A 310 -1.86 18.19 5.26
N GLY A 311 -3.02 17.72 4.82
CA GLY A 311 -3.44 17.84 3.42
C GLY A 311 -3.49 19.28 2.92
N LEU A 312 -4.04 20.20 3.72
CA LEU A 312 -4.07 21.64 3.42
C LEU A 312 -2.67 22.24 3.40
N LEU A 313 -1.78 21.85 4.31
CA LEU A 313 -0.39 22.29 4.32
C LEU A 313 0.35 21.86 3.05
N VAL A 314 0.21 20.59 2.65
CA VAL A 314 0.76 20.08 1.38
C VAL A 314 0.18 20.86 0.19
N TRP A 315 -1.12 21.15 0.22
CA TRP A 315 -1.79 21.93 -0.82
C TRP A 315 -1.27 23.37 -0.91
N VAL A 316 -1.11 24.07 0.21
CA VAL A 316 -0.56 25.42 0.27
C VAL A 316 0.87 25.45 -0.24
N ILE A 317 1.70 24.48 0.16
CA ILE A 317 3.08 24.36 -0.36
C ILE A 317 3.07 24.15 -1.88
N ALA A 318 2.17 23.29 -2.38
CA ALA A 318 2.05 23.04 -3.81
C ALA A 318 1.65 24.31 -4.60
N LEU A 319 0.80 25.17 -4.02
CA LEU A 319 0.45 26.47 -4.60
C LEU A 319 1.63 27.44 -4.54
N MET A 320 2.28 27.59 -3.38
CA MET A 320 3.43 28.49 -3.19
C MET A 320 4.61 28.15 -4.10
N LYS A 321 4.84 26.86 -4.36
CA LYS A 321 5.92 26.37 -5.22
C LYS A 321 5.54 26.27 -6.70
N GLY A 322 4.31 26.66 -7.08
CA GLY A 322 3.84 26.57 -8.47
C GLY A 322 3.79 25.13 -9.01
N TRP A 323 3.61 24.15 -8.13
CA TRP A 323 3.48 22.75 -8.51
C TRP A 323 2.13 22.48 -9.15
N PHE A 324 1.07 23.17 -8.71
CA PHE A 324 -0.27 23.11 -9.28
C PHE A 324 -0.48 24.13 -10.41
N SER A 325 -1.22 23.76 -11.47
CA SER A 325 -1.79 24.69 -12.44
C SER A 325 -3.26 24.39 -12.73
N PHE A 326 -4.06 25.43 -12.98
CA PHE A 326 -5.48 25.27 -13.29
C PHE A 326 -5.74 24.61 -14.65
N LEU A 327 -4.86 24.89 -15.62
CA LEU A 327 -4.81 24.18 -16.90
C LEU A 327 -3.99 22.90 -16.75
N PRO A 328 -4.37 21.78 -17.40
CA PRO A 328 -3.49 20.64 -17.56
C PRO A 328 -2.15 21.12 -18.13
N LYS A 329 -1.03 20.75 -17.50
CA LYS A 329 0.27 21.18 -18.02
C LYS A 329 0.48 20.48 -19.36
N GLU A 330 0.71 21.25 -20.42
CA GLU A 330 1.09 20.67 -21.72
C GLU A 330 2.26 19.71 -21.52
N LEU A 331 2.18 18.57 -22.20
CA LEU A 331 3.20 17.52 -22.23
C LEU A 331 4.54 18.12 -22.66
N ARG A 332 5.37 18.54 -21.70
CA ARG A 332 6.78 18.85 -21.96
C ARG A 332 7.54 17.53 -22.01
N VAL A 333 7.53 16.88 -23.16
CA VAL A 333 8.56 15.91 -23.51
C VAL A 333 9.18 16.41 -24.79
N SER A 334 10.45 16.84 -24.72
CA SER A 334 11.24 17.09 -25.92
C SER A 334 11.29 15.79 -26.71
N ARG A 335 11.02 15.86 -28.01
CA ARG A 335 11.05 14.73 -28.94
C ARG A 335 12.46 14.12 -29.13
N GLU A 336 13.44 14.48 -28.32
CA GLU A 336 14.86 14.16 -28.53
C GLU A 336 15.38 12.96 -27.73
N GLU A 337 14.56 12.32 -26.87
CA GLU A 337 15.00 11.17 -26.04
C GLU A 337 14.26 9.85 -26.31
N ILE A 338 13.70 9.65 -27.51
CA ILE A 338 13.11 8.35 -27.92
C ILE A 338 14.13 7.48 -28.66
#